data_AF-A0A3E2DBA0-F1
#
_entry.id   AF-A0A3E2DBA0-F1
#
_cell.length_a   1.000
_cell.length_b   1.000
_cell.length_c   1.000
_cell.angle_alpha   90.00
_cell.angle_beta   90.00
_cell.angle_gamma   90.00
#
_symmetry.space_group_name_H-M   'P 1'
#
loop_
_entity.id
_entity.type
_entity.pdbx_description
1 polymer ?
#
loop_
_entity_poly.entity_id
_entity_poly.type
_entity_poly.pdbx_seq_one_letter_code
_entity_poly.pdbx_strand_id
1 'polypeptide(L)' 'MEDALMAKTVLVINSGSSSIKYQLVDLESGEGIASGIVEKIGEPVDGHYKHVFNGEKHEFDEPVHDHEQGL' A
#
# COMPACT_ATOMS: atom_id res chain seq x y z
N MET A 1 28.98 -1.83 19.79
CA MET A 1 28.81 -2.17 18.37
C MET A 1 27.46 -2.83 18.27
N GLU A 2 26.40 -2.02 18.22
CA GLU A 2 25.00 -2.44 18.07
C GLU A 2 24.13 -1.20 17.79
N ASP A 3 24.60 -0.33 16.89
CA ASP A 3 23.71 0.56 16.15
C ASP A 3 23.36 -0.17 14.85
N ALA A 4 22.59 -1.25 14.97
CA ALA A 4 21.84 -1.73 13.82
C ALA A 4 20.71 -0.72 13.63
N LEU A 5 20.93 0.18 12.68
CA LEU A 5 19.98 1.09 12.06
C LEU A 5 18.57 0.46 12.06
N MET A 6 17.75 0.77 13.07
CA MET A 6 16.34 0.41 13.06
C MET A 6 15.71 1.38 12.07
N ALA A 7 15.68 1.00 10.79
CA ALA A 7 15.01 1.77 9.75
C ALA A 7 13.59 2.05 10.23
N LYS A 8 13.34 3.29 10.67
CA LYS A 8 12.04 3.69 11.20
C LYS A 8 11.14 3.90 10.00
N THR A 9 10.34 2.90 9.66
CA THR A 9 9.40 3.01 8.54
C THR A 9 8.04 3.52 9.02
N VAL A 10 7.38 4.34 8.21
CA VAL A 10 5.98 4.75 8.41
C VAL A 10 5.14 4.28 7.23
N LEU A 11 4.00 3.64 7.54
CA LEU A 11 2.96 3.36 6.55
C LEU A 11 2.03 4.57 6.46
N VAL A 12 2.07 5.27 5.34
CA VAL A 12 1.15 6.37 5.02
C VAL A 12 -0.04 5.79 4.27
N ILE A 13 -1.25 6.07 4.75
CA ILE A 13 -2.50 5.63 4.14
C ILE A 13 -3.34 6.85 3.78
N ASN A 14 -3.83 6.88 2.54
CA ASN A 14 -4.88 7.78 2.09
C ASN A 14 -6.09 6.93 1.70
N SER A 15 -7.14 6.99 2.51
CA SER A 15 -8.39 6.26 2.27
C SER A 15 -9.42 7.20 1.64
N GLY A 16 -9.78 6.93 0.38
CA GLY A 16 -10.95 7.50 -0.28
C GLY A 16 -12.20 6.66 -0.01
N SER A 17 -13.33 7.03 -0.58
CA SER A 17 -14.60 6.29 -0.42
C SER A 17 -14.59 4.91 -1.07
N SER A 18 -13.81 4.71 -2.14
CA SER A 18 -13.72 3.45 -2.90
C SER A 18 -12.27 3.07 -3.25
N SER A 19 -11.30 3.66 -2.55
CA SER A 19 -9.89 3.33 -2.74
C SER A 19 -9.04 3.53 -1.50
N ILE A 20 -7.92 2.83 -1.44
CA ILE A 20 -6.85 3.01 -0.46
C ILE A 20 -5.56 3.19 -1.25
N LYS A 21 -4.89 4.33 -1.10
CA LYS A 21 -3.50 4.52 -1.55
C LYS A 21 -2.59 4.40 -0.35
N TYR A 22 -1.48 3.69 -0.49
CA TYR A 22 -0.52 3.53 0.58
C TYR A 22 0.91 3.66 0.11
N GLN A 23 1.79 4.07 1.02
CA GLN A 23 3.23 4.10 0.82
C GLN A 23 3.94 3.76 2.12
N LEU A 24 4.92 2.85 2.06
CA LEU A 24 5.87 2.62 3.15
C LEU A 24 7.05 3.55 2.94
N VAL A 25 7.33 4.41 3.92
CA VAL A 25 8.36 5.45 3.83
C VAL A 25 9.47 5.16 4.84
N ASP A 26 10.71 5.22 4.39
CA ASP A 26 11.88 5.27 5.27
C ASP A 26 11.99 6.68 5.89
N LEU A 27 11.97 6.80 7.23
CA LEU A 27 12.02 8.11 7.87
C LEU A 27 13.41 8.76 7.88
N GLU A 28 14.48 7.99 7.64
CA GLU A 28 15.83 8.53 7.60
C GLU A 28 16.11 9.21 6.26
N SER A 29 15.77 8.55 5.15
CA SER A 29 15.95 9.09 3.79
C SER A 29 14.75 9.90 3.29
N GLY A 30 13.55 9.65 3.82
CA GLY A 30 12.28 10.18 3.30
C GLY A 30 11.81 9.47 2.03
N GLU A 31 12.50 8.42 1.57
CA GLU A 31 12.17 7.71 0.34
C GLU A 31 11.03 6.70 0.54
N GLY A 32 10.24 6.50 -0.52
CA GLY A 32 9.23 5.45 -0.57
C GLY A 32 9.87 4.08 -0.86
N ILE A 33 9.75 3.15 0.09
CA ILE A 33 10.23 1.76 -0.04
C ILE A 33 9.27 0.95 -0.91
N ALA A 34 7.97 1.10 -0.65
CA ALA A 34 6.91 0.42 -1.37
C ALA A 34 5.70 1.34 -1.51
N SER A 35 4.91 1.16 -2.56
CA SER A 35 3.65 1.86 -2.74
C SER A 35 2.59 0.95 -3.31
N GLY A 36 1.34 1.30 -3.09
CA GLY A 36 0.26 0.61 -3.77
C GLY A 36 -1.06 1.32 -3.67
N ILE A 37 -2.01 0.71 -4.36
CA ILE A 37 -3.38 1.18 -4.43
C ILE A 37 -4.32 -0.01 -4.49
N VAL A 38 -5.43 0.10 -3.77
CA VAL A 38 -6.61 -0.75 -3.90
C VAL A 38 -7.72 0.14 -4.42
N GLU A 39 -8.36 -0.24 -5.52
CA GLU A 39 -9.42 0.54 -6.16
C GLU A 39 -10.69 -0.29 -6.34
N LYS A 40 -11.83 0.41 -6.47
CA LYS A 40 -13.18 -0.16 -6.64
C LYS A 40 -13.67 -0.92 -5.40
N ILE A 41 -13.30 -0.45 -4.21
CA ILE A 41 -13.80 -0.99 -2.95
C ILE A 41 -15.31 -0.77 -2.83
N GLY A 42 -16.03 -1.86 -2.56
CA GLY A 42 -17.49 -1.88 -2.41
C GLY A 42 -18.27 -1.80 -3.72
N GLU A 43 -17.60 -1.81 -4.88
CA GLU A 43 -18.25 -1.79 -6.18
C GLU A 43 -18.75 -3.19 -6.57
N PRO A 44 -19.78 -3.31 -7.44
CA PRO A 44 -20.29 -4.61 -7.90
C PRO A 44 -19.42 -5.23 -9.02
N VAL A 45 -18.10 -5.09 -8.89
CA VAL A 45 -17.07 -5.61 -9.80
C VAL A 45 -15.84 -6.01 -8.98
N ASP A 46 -14.91 -6.75 -9.58
CA ASP A 46 -13.62 -7.03 -8.93
C ASP A 46 -12.86 -5.71 -8.67
N GLY A 47 -12.33 -5.62 -7.46
CA GLY A 47 -11.35 -4.63 -7.06
C GLY A 47 -10.04 -4.84 -7.80
N HIS A 48 -9.25 -3.78 -7.87
CA HIS A 48 -7.92 -3.84 -8.48
C HIS A 48 -6.87 -3.52 -7.42
N TYR A 49 -5.94 -4.45 -7.22
CA TYR A 49 -4.79 -4.28 -6.36
C TYR A 49 -3.57 -4.04 -7.22
N LYS A 50 -2.80 -3.02 -6.85
CA LYS A 50 -1.48 -2.76 -7.42
C LYS A 50 -0.49 -2.47 -6.31
N HIS A 51 0.60 -3.22 -6.31
CA HIS A 51 1.70 -3.07 -5.38
C HIS A 51 3.02 -2.91 -6.15
N VAL A 52 3.86 -1.97 -5.72
CA VAL A 52 5.19 -1.75 -6.28
C VAL A 52 6.21 -1.77 -5.14
N PHE A 53 7.20 -2.66 -5.25
CA PHE A 53 8.31 -2.78 -4.32
C PHE A 53 9.58 -3.16 -5.09
N ASN A 54 10.71 -2.50 -4.80
CA ASN A 54 11.98 -2.71 -5.51
C ASN A 54 11.88 -2.63 -7.04
N GLY A 55 10.96 -1.81 -7.56
CA GLY A 55 10.70 -1.67 -8.99
C GLY A 55 9.92 -2.85 -9.61
N GLU A 56 9.64 -3.91 -8.85
CA GLU A 56 8.73 -4.98 -9.23
C GLU A 56 7.29 -4.56 -8.98
N LYS A 57 6.41 -4.95 -9.89
CA LYS A 57 5.00 -4.58 -9.90
C LYS A 57 4.17 -5.85 -9.82
N HIS A 58 3.34 -5.94 -8.79
CA HIS A 58 2.36 -7.01 -8.59
C HIS A 58 0.95 -6.43 -8.75
N GLU A 59 0.14 -7.07 -9.59
CA GLU A 59 -1.26 -6.71 -9.79
C GLU A 59 -2.13 -7.96 -9.75
N PHE A 60 -3.31 -7.83 -9.16
CA PHE A 60 -4.35 -8.85 -9.19
C PHE A 60 -5.72 -8.19 -9.03
N ASP A 61 -6.74 -8.92 -9.50
CA ASP A 61 -8.13 -8.52 -9.39
C ASP A 61 -8.89 -9.55 -8.53
N GLU A 62 -9.65 -9.07 -7.54
CA GLU A 62 -10.56 -9.89 -6.73
C GLU A 62 -11.67 -9.02 -6.11
N PRO A 63 -12.81 -9.61 -5.70
CA PRO A 63 -13.83 -8.85 -4.96
C PRO A 63 -13.26 -8.24 -3.68
N VAL A 64 -13.49 -6.94 -3.47
CA VAL A 64 -13.10 -6.23 -2.25
C VAL A 64 -14.27 -5.44 -1.70
N HIS A 65 -14.87 -5.96 -0.62
CA HIS A 65 -16.17 -5.52 -0.14
C HIS A 65 -16.11 -4.26 0.71
N ASP A 66 -15.00 -4.05 1.41
CA ASP A 66 -14.79 -2.93 2.30
C ASP A 66 -13.29 -2.60 2.44
N HIS A 67 -13.02 -1.51 3.15
CA HIS A 67 -11.65 -1.03 3.40
C HIS A 67 -10.87 -1.91 4.36
N GLU A 68 -11.54 -2.75 5.17
CA GLU A 68 -10.85 -3.70 6.06
C GLU A 68 -10.27 -4.84 5.22
N GLN A 69 -11.01 -5.35 4.24
CA GLN A 69 -10.52 -6.35 3.30
C GLN A 69 -9.42 -5.79 2.38
N GLY A 70 -9.53 -4.52 1.99
CA GLY A 70 -8.55 -3.87 1.12
C GLY A 70 -7.21 -3.53 1.79
N LEU A 71 -7.00 -3.85 3.07
CA LEU A 71 -5.82 -3.52 3.87
C LEU A 71 -5.06 -4.79 4.31
#